data_AF-A0AAY4BS26-F1
#
_entry.id   AF-A0AAY4BS26-F1
#
_cell.length_a   1.000
_cell.length_b   1.000
_cell.length_c   1.000
_cell.angle_alpha   90.00
_cell.angle_beta   90.00
_cell.angle_gamma   90.00
#
_symmetry.space_group_name_H-M   'P 1'
#
loop_
_entity.id
_entity.type
_entity.pdbx_description
1 polymer ?
#
loop_
_entity_poly.entity_id
_entity_poly.type
_entity_poly.pdbx_seq_one_letter_code
_entity_poly.pdbx_strand_id
1 'polypeptide(L)'
;MSWVKALGSSEDVFDENADDISLQSKEWKYNMEKRAKDGFRDGINAGKEASLQAGFNQGYRAGALRMKAVGQLKGTASALQIWCQLQDPGSPAAASVSSLLQCVVQHEERIEAAMKRAQERPIPSVGDVSEDLANLGVGLTPEQGCGRTDCCKEDTDCSSSHSSCSTLLHSHPAGQSLEELLRWCMSIVVELGLPEGLLHHLQQISTSGLRPGGTGCPSASEITVD
;
A
#
# COMPACT_ATOMS: atom_id res chain seq x y z
N MET A 1 36.71 43.31 -79.63
CA MET A 1 35.40 42.72 -79.30
C MET A 1 35.53 42.02 -77.96
N SER A 2 34.72 42.42 -76.99
CA SER A 2 34.86 42.14 -75.56
C SER A 2 34.44 40.71 -75.22
N TRP A 3 35.35 39.92 -74.62
CA TRP A 3 35.07 38.60 -74.02
C TRP A 3 34.75 38.72 -72.52
N VAL A 4 34.23 39.86 -72.07
CA VAL A 4 33.81 40.07 -70.68
C VAL A 4 32.31 40.29 -70.64
N LYS A 5 31.54 39.21 -70.84
CA LYS A 5 30.17 39.10 -70.32
C LYS A 5 29.65 37.65 -70.37
N ALA A 6 30.22 36.81 -69.51
CA ALA A 6 29.61 35.55 -69.10
C ALA A 6 29.85 35.35 -67.59
N LEU A 7 29.40 36.31 -66.80
CA LEU A 7 29.16 36.18 -65.37
C LEU A 7 27.76 36.72 -65.12
N GLY A 8 26.78 35.99 -65.62
CA GLY A 8 25.37 36.24 -65.38
C GLY A 8 24.82 35.06 -64.61
N SER A 9 24.50 35.31 -63.33
CA SER A 9 23.84 34.41 -62.38
C SER A 9 24.44 33.00 -62.31
N SER A 10 25.41 32.82 -61.41
CA SER A 10 25.52 31.56 -60.68
C SER A 10 24.25 31.45 -59.83
N GLU A 11 23.15 31.06 -60.47
CA GLU A 11 21.97 30.58 -59.78
C GLU A 11 22.46 29.41 -58.91
N ASP A 12 22.28 29.54 -57.60
CA ASP A 12 22.62 28.50 -56.63
C ASP A 12 21.58 27.37 -56.81
N VAL A 13 21.83 26.52 -57.81
CA VAL A 13 20.88 25.47 -58.25
C VAL A 13 20.75 24.33 -57.22
N PHE A 14 21.60 24.32 -56.18
CA PHE A 14 21.49 23.44 -55.04
C PHE A 14 21.64 24.28 -53.76
N ASP A 15 20.52 24.70 -53.18
CA ASP A 15 20.50 25.24 -51.81
C ASP A 15 20.75 24.09 -50.82
N GLU A 16 22.01 23.66 -50.75
CA GLU A 16 22.52 22.60 -49.86
C GLU A 16 22.15 22.89 -48.39
N ASN A 17 22.00 24.16 -48.04
CA ASN A 17 21.66 24.61 -46.70
C ASN A 17 20.14 24.62 -46.42
N ALA A 18 19.26 24.70 -47.43
CA ALA A 18 17.82 24.53 -47.25
C ALA A 18 17.44 23.10 -46.89
N ASP A 19 18.11 22.11 -47.50
CA ASP A 19 17.91 20.70 -47.13
C ASP A 19 18.36 20.47 -45.68
N ASP A 20 19.50 21.03 -45.26
CA ASP A 20 19.98 20.95 -43.87
C ASP A 20 19.06 21.67 -42.86
N ILE A 21 18.55 22.87 -43.18
CA ILE A 21 17.58 23.58 -42.33
C ILE A 21 16.26 22.81 -42.23
N SER A 22 15.80 22.19 -43.33
CA SER A 22 14.58 21.38 -43.35
C SER A 22 14.73 20.09 -42.54
N LEU A 23 15.90 19.46 -42.58
CA LEU A 23 16.25 18.29 -41.78
C LEU A 23 16.29 18.64 -40.29
N GLN A 24 16.98 19.72 -39.91
CA GLN A 24 17.03 20.19 -38.52
C GLN A 24 15.63 20.52 -37.97
N SER A 25 14.79 21.16 -38.79
CA SER A 25 13.40 21.49 -38.41
C SER A 25 12.54 20.23 -38.21
N LYS A 26 12.73 19.20 -39.04
CA LYS A 26 12.05 17.91 -38.93
C LYS A 26 12.51 17.12 -37.71
N GLU A 27 13.81 17.08 -37.45
CA GLU A 27 14.38 16.45 -36.26
C GLU A 27 13.94 17.13 -34.97
N TRP A 28 13.88 18.47 -34.95
CA TRP A 28 13.37 19.24 -33.83
C TRP A 28 11.89 18.89 -33.54
N LYS A 29 11.05 18.90 -34.57
CA LYS A 29 9.62 18.57 -34.44
C LYS A 29 9.41 17.13 -33.95
N TYR A 30 10.14 16.18 -34.53
CA TYR A 30 10.11 14.78 -34.11
C TYR A 30 10.56 14.60 -32.65
N ASN A 31 11.67 15.22 -32.26
CA ASN A 31 12.16 15.17 -30.88
C ASN A 31 11.19 15.81 -29.88
N MET A 32 10.53 16.91 -30.26
CA MET A 32 9.53 17.56 -29.41
C MET A 32 8.29 16.68 -29.22
N GLU A 33 7.78 16.08 -30.29
CA GLU A 33 6.66 15.14 -30.24
C GLU A 33 7.01 13.89 -29.42
N LYS A 34 8.23 13.38 -29.58
CA LYS A 34 8.75 12.26 -28.80
C LYS A 34 8.83 12.61 -27.31
N ARG A 35 9.38 13.77 -26.93
CA ARG A 35 9.41 14.21 -25.52
C ARG A 35 8.02 14.34 -24.91
N ALA A 36 7.03 14.83 -25.66
CA ALA A 36 5.66 14.92 -25.17
C ALA A 36 5.05 13.54 -24.91
N LYS A 37 5.26 12.58 -25.82
CA LYS A 37 4.81 11.18 -25.66
C LYS A 37 5.52 10.47 -24.53
N ASP A 38 6.85 10.64 -24.43
CA ASP A 38 7.66 10.03 -23.38
C ASP A 38 7.28 10.61 -22.01
N GLY A 39 7.09 11.93 -21.88
CA GLY A 39 6.62 12.56 -20.64
C GLY A 39 5.24 12.08 -20.19
N PHE A 40 4.31 11.82 -21.11
CA PHE A 40 3.01 11.23 -20.79
C PHE A 40 3.13 9.79 -20.28
N ARG A 41 3.97 8.97 -20.93
CA ARG A 41 4.22 7.58 -20.51
C ARG A 41 4.91 7.53 -19.15
N ASP A 42 5.90 8.39 -18.93
CA ASP A 42 6.60 8.53 -17.67
C ASP A 42 5.66 9.00 -16.57
N GLY A 43 4.78 9.97 -16.84
CA GLY A 43 3.77 10.45 -15.89
C GLY A 43 2.79 9.36 -15.46
N ILE A 44 2.30 8.54 -16.41
CA ILE A 44 1.45 7.39 -16.09
C ILE A 44 2.22 6.37 -15.24
N ASN A 45 3.46 6.07 -15.61
CA ASN A 45 4.26 5.07 -14.90
C ASN A 45 4.57 5.53 -13.47
N ALA A 46 4.99 6.79 -13.30
CA ALA A 46 5.25 7.40 -12.01
C ALA A 46 3.99 7.43 -11.13
N GLY A 47 2.82 7.74 -11.70
CA GLY A 47 1.55 7.72 -10.95
C GLY A 47 1.15 6.33 -10.48
N LYS A 48 1.35 5.30 -11.33
CA LYS A 48 1.12 3.89 -10.97
C LYS A 48 2.06 3.44 -9.86
N GLU A 49 3.36 3.72 -10.01
CA GLU A 49 4.38 3.36 -9.04
C GLU A 49 4.15 4.05 -7.68
N ALA A 50 3.84 5.35 -7.68
CA ALA A 50 3.54 6.08 -6.45
C ALA A 50 2.32 5.50 -5.71
N SER A 51 1.26 5.17 -6.45
CA SER A 51 0.05 4.57 -5.87
C SER A 51 0.31 3.17 -5.34
N LEU A 52 1.08 2.36 -6.07
CA LEU A 52 1.49 1.02 -5.65
C LEU A 52 2.32 1.07 -4.37
N GLN A 53 3.31 1.97 -4.30
CA GLN A 53 4.19 2.10 -3.16
C GLN A 53 3.43 2.56 -1.91
N ALA A 54 2.48 3.49 -2.05
CA ALA A 54 1.62 3.92 -0.96
C ALA A 54 0.80 2.73 -0.40
N GLY A 55 0.20 1.93 -1.28
CA GLY A 55 -0.52 0.72 -0.91
C GLY A 55 0.38 -0.33 -0.23
N PHE A 56 1.58 -0.57 -0.76
CA PHE A 56 2.55 -1.47 -0.17
C PHE A 56 2.98 -1.03 1.23
N ASN A 57 3.35 0.25 1.40
CA ASN A 57 3.76 0.80 2.70
C ASN A 57 2.66 0.65 3.75
N GLN A 58 1.41 0.91 3.36
CA GLN A 58 0.25 0.75 4.25
C GLN A 58 0.04 -0.73 4.61
N GLY A 59 0.04 -1.62 3.62
CA GLY A 59 -0.10 -3.06 3.82
C GLY A 59 1.01 -3.65 4.69
N TYR A 60 2.27 -3.29 4.42
CA TYR A 60 3.44 -3.68 5.18
C TYR A 60 3.33 -3.22 6.63
N ARG A 61 2.97 -1.95 6.87
CA ARG A 61 2.81 -1.41 8.24
C ARG A 61 1.72 -2.16 9.00
N ALA A 62 0.55 -2.36 8.39
CA ALA A 62 -0.57 -3.06 9.02
C ALA A 62 -0.24 -4.54 9.30
N GLY A 63 0.43 -5.21 8.36
CA GLY A 63 0.88 -6.59 8.47
C GLY A 63 1.94 -6.76 9.56
N ALA A 64 3.01 -5.99 9.48
CA ALA A 64 4.13 -6.05 10.42
C ALA A 64 3.69 -5.73 11.85
N LEU A 65 2.84 -4.71 12.06
CA LEU A 65 2.35 -4.37 13.39
C LEU A 65 1.54 -5.51 14.03
N ARG A 66 0.66 -6.17 13.26
CA ARG A 66 -0.16 -7.27 13.77
C ARG A 66 0.65 -8.55 13.96
N MET A 67 1.57 -8.84 13.04
CA MET A 67 2.32 -10.09 13.04
C MET A 67 3.50 -10.08 14.02
N LYS A 68 4.05 -8.91 14.36
CA LYS A 68 5.21 -8.80 15.26
C LYS A 68 4.96 -9.47 16.61
N ALA A 69 3.87 -9.13 17.29
CA ALA A 69 3.58 -9.66 18.62
C ALA A 69 3.26 -11.17 18.58
N VAL A 70 2.54 -11.62 17.54
CA VAL A 70 2.24 -13.04 17.30
C VAL A 70 3.53 -13.83 17.05
N GLY A 71 4.43 -13.30 16.21
CA GLY A 71 5.72 -13.92 15.92
C GLY A 71 6.63 -14.01 17.15
N GLN A 72 6.65 -12.97 18.00
CA GLN A 72 7.37 -13.00 19.27
C GLN A 72 6.82 -14.07 20.21
N LEU A 73 5.49 -14.12 20.39
CA LEU A 73 4.85 -15.14 21.21
C LEU A 73 5.11 -16.56 20.69
N LYS A 74 5.01 -16.77 19.37
CA LYS A 74 5.32 -18.04 18.71
C LYS A 74 6.76 -18.46 18.97
N GLY A 75 7.71 -17.53 18.82
CA GLY A 75 9.12 -17.77 19.12
C GLY A 75 9.35 -18.18 20.58
N THR A 76 8.73 -17.47 21.53
CA THR A 76 8.80 -17.82 22.95
C THR A 76 8.18 -19.18 23.24
N ALA A 77 6.98 -19.46 22.74
CA ALA A 77 6.30 -20.75 22.93
C ALA A 77 7.09 -21.92 22.34
N SER A 78 7.69 -21.75 21.15
CA SER A 78 8.57 -22.76 20.54
C SER A 78 9.82 -23.01 21.40
N ALA A 79 10.44 -21.96 21.94
CA ALA A 79 11.59 -22.12 22.84
C ALA A 79 11.20 -22.85 24.14
N LEU A 80 10.03 -22.52 24.71
CA LEU A 80 9.50 -23.22 25.88
C LEU A 80 9.22 -24.70 25.58
N GLN A 81 8.73 -25.01 24.38
CA GLN A 81 8.45 -26.38 23.98
C GLN A 81 9.74 -27.21 23.97
N ILE A 82 10.80 -26.69 23.34
CA ILE A 82 12.11 -27.35 23.31
C ILE A 82 12.66 -27.51 24.73
N TRP A 83 12.56 -26.47 25.56
CA TRP A 83 13.00 -26.54 26.95
C TRP A 83 12.25 -27.61 27.74
N CYS A 84 10.92 -27.70 27.60
CA CYS A 84 10.12 -28.74 28.27
C CYS A 84 10.50 -30.14 27.79
N GLN A 85 10.73 -30.32 26.48
CA GLN A 85 11.16 -31.60 25.90
C GLN A 85 12.52 -32.05 26.41
N LEU A 86 13.43 -31.12 26.68
CA LEU A 86 14.76 -31.42 27.24
C LEU A 86 14.71 -31.80 28.72
N GLN A 87 13.80 -31.20 29.49
CA GLN A 87 13.68 -31.48 30.92
C GLN A 87 12.89 -32.76 31.20
N ASP A 88 11.67 -32.84 30.66
CA ASP A 88 10.79 -34.00 30.80
C ASP A 88 9.78 -34.04 29.64
N PRO A 89 10.04 -34.88 28.61
CA PRO A 89 9.21 -34.95 27.41
C PRO A 89 7.79 -35.50 27.66
N GLY A 90 7.54 -36.11 28.83
CA GLY A 90 6.22 -36.61 29.23
C GLY A 90 5.44 -35.67 30.15
N SER A 91 6.00 -34.52 30.52
CA SER A 91 5.37 -33.64 31.49
C SER A 91 4.05 -33.04 30.97
N PRO A 92 3.05 -32.83 31.85
CA PRO A 92 1.80 -32.16 31.48
C PRO A 92 2.03 -30.73 30.98
N ALA A 93 3.12 -30.09 31.44
CA ALA A 93 3.55 -28.78 30.96
C ALA A 93 4.00 -28.82 29.50
N ALA A 94 4.73 -29.84 29.06
CA ALA A 94 5.13 -30.00 27.65
C ALA A 94 3.92 -30.13 26.72
N ALA A 95 2.88 -30.86 27.16
CA ALA A 95 1.61 -30.97 26.43
C ALA A 95 0.89 -29.61 26.38
N SER A 96 0.80 -28.90 27.50
CA SER A 96 0.19 -27.56 27.60
C SER A 96 0.87 -26.54 26.67
N VAL A 97 2.21 -26.51 26.64
CA VAL A 97 2.98 -25.66 25.73
C VAL A 97 2.74 -26.02 24.27
N SER A 98 2.64 -27.31 23.95
CA SER A 98 2.35 -27.76 22.58
C SER A 98 0.96 -27.32 22.12
N SER A 99 -0.04 -27.41 22.99
CA SER A 99 -1.39 -26.89 22.72
C SER A 99 -1.39 -25.37 22.57
N LEU A 100 -0.67 -24.63 23.42
CA LEU A 100 -0.50 -23.18 23.28
C LEU A 100 0.10 -22.82 21.93
N LEU A 101 1.20 -23.48 21.54
CA LEU A 101 1.86 -23.23 20.26
C LEU A 101 0.92 -23.48 19.08
N GLN A 102 0.13 -24.56 19.14
CA GLN A 102 -0.88 -24.85 18.12
C GLN A 102 -1.94 -23.74 18.04
N CYS A 103 -2.43 -23.24 19.16
CA CYS A 103 -3.38 -22.12 19.19
C CYS A 103 -2.76 -20.82 18.64
N VAL A 104 -1.47 -20.55 18.90
CA VAL A 104 -0.75 -19.39 18.35
C VAL A 104 -0.62 -19.50 16.83
N VAL A 105 -0.29 -20.68 16.29
CA VAL A 105 -0.23 -20.92 14.84
C VAL A 105 -1.61 -20.72 14.19
N GLN A 106 -2.67 -21.25 14.79
CA GLN A 106 -4.03 -21.02 14.27
C GLN A 106 -4.43 -19.54 14.31
N HIS A 107 -3.98 -18.80 15.33
CA HIS A 107 -4.21 -17.36 15.41
C HIS A 107 -3.48 -16.60 14.28
N GLU A 108 -2.24 -16.98 13.97
CA GLU A 108 -1.45 -16.46 12.84
C GLU A 108 -2.16 -16.72 11.49
N GLU A 109 -2.55 -17.97 11.22
CA GLU A 109 -3.25 -18.37 10.00
C GLU A 109 -4.57 -17.61 9.83
N ARG A 110 -5.29 -17.36 10.93
CA ARG A 110 -6.53 -16.54 10.91
C ARG A 110 -6.26 -15.10 10.52
N ILE A 111 -5.18 -14.50 11.03
CA ILE A 111 -4.78 -13.13 10.67
C ILE A 111 -4.42 -13.07 9.19
N GLU A 112 -3.61 -14.01 8.70
CA GLU A 112 -3.21 -14.08 7.30
C GLU A 112 -4.42 -14.26 6.39
N ALA A 113 -5.33 -15.20 6.72
CA ALA A 113 -6.54 -15.42 5.96
C ALA A 113 -7.46 -14.20 5.96
N ALA A 114 -7.51 -13.43 7.05
CA ALA A 114 -8.25 -12.17 7.09
C ALA A 114 -7.61 -11.10 6.19
N MET A 115 -6.28 -10.98 6.18
CA MET A 115 -5.55 -10.07 5.30
C MET A 115 -5.76 -10.43 3.82
N LYS A 116 -5.66 -11.72 3.47
CA LYS A 116 -5.87 -12.20 2.10
C LYS A 116 -7.29 -11.90 1.59
N ARG A 117 -8.31 -12.18 2.41
CA ARG A 117 -9.71 -11.84 2.07
C ARG A 117 -9.95 -10.34 1.90
N ALA A 118 -9.23 -9.51 2.66
CA ALA A 118 -9.31 -8.06 2.50
C ALA A 118 -8.69 -7.58 1.18
N GLN A 119 -7.66 -8.27 0.68
CA GLN A 119 -7.04 -7.98 -0.61
C GLN A 119 -7.88 -8.48 -1.81
N GLU A 120 -8.58 -9.61 -1.66
CA GLU A 120 -9.42 -10.21 -2.69
C GLU A 120 -10.74 -9.46 -2.96
N ARG A 121 -11.05 -8.40 -2.20
CA ARG A 121 -12.17 -7.48 -2.47
C ARG A 121 -11.60 -6.21 -3.12
N PRO A 122 -11.53 -6.11 -4.46
CA PRO A 122 -10.92 -4.96 -5.08
C PRO A 122 -11.80 -3.75 -4.85
N ILE A 123 -11.19 -2.62 -4.50
CA ILE A 123 -11.73 -1.32 -4.89
C ILE A 123 -11.63 -1.33 -6.43
N PRO A 124 -12.73 -1.12 -7.18
CA PRO A 124 -12.69 -1.16 -8.63
C PRO A 124 -11.54 -0.27 -9.13
N SER A 125 -10.63 -0.86 -9.90
CA SER A 125 -9.49 -0.12 -10.41
C SER A 125 -10.01 0.94 -11.37
N VAL A 126 -9.37 2.11 -11.43
CA VAL A 126 -9.76 3.18 -12.37
C VAL A 126 -9.68 2.69 -13.84
N GLY A 127 -8.86 1.67 -14.11
CA GLY A 127 -8.83 0.97 -15.39
C GLY A 127 -10.11 0.18 -15.68
N ASP A 128 -10.68 -0.45 -14.65
CA ASP A 128 -11.92 -1.23 -14.76
C ASP A 128 -13.11 -0.30 -15.03
N VAL A 129 -13.11 0.89 -14.42
CA VAL A 129 -14.11 1.95 -14.68
C VAL A 129 -13.97 2.56 -16.09
N SER A 130 -12.74 2.60 -16.63
CA SER A 130 -12.50 3.11 -17.99
C SER A 130 -12.99 2.15 -19.09
N GLU A 131 -12.99 0.84 -18.82
CA GLU A 131 -13.49 -0.17 -19.75
C GLU A 131 -15.03 -0.20 -19.76
N ASP A 132 -15.67 0.07 -18.61
CA ASP A 132 -17.12 0.24 -18.52
C ASP A 132 -17.63 1.55 -19.17
N LEU A 133 -16.83 2.63 -19.17
CA LEU A 133 -17.19 3.87 -19.87
C LEU A 133 -17.25 3.69 -21.40
N ALA A 134 -16.47 2.76 -21.96
CA ALA A 134 -16.51 2.45 -23.39
C ALA A 134 -17.78 1.68 -23.80
N ASN A 135 -18.49 1.07 -22.84
CA ASN A 135 -19.69 0.27 -23.09
C ASN A 135 -21.00 1.04 -22.85
N LEU A 136 -20.93 2.23 -22.24
CA LEU A 136 -22.03 3.19 -22.24
C LEU A 136 -21.93 4.01 -23.53
N GLY A 137 -22.61 3.55 -24.59
CA GLY A 137 -22.71 4.28 -25.85
C GLY A 137 -23.24 5.70 -25.61
N VAL A 138 -22.34 6.68 -25.51
CA VAL A 138 -22.67 8.10 -25.41
C VAL A 138 -23.11 8.57 -26.79
N GLY A 139 -24.36 8.25 -27.14
CA GLY A 139 -25.12 9.02 -28.12
C GLY A 139 -25.39 10.38 -27.51
N LEU A 140 -24.76 11.43 -28.05
CA LEU A 140 -25.11 12.81 -27.75
C LEU A 140 -26.52 13.09 -28.32
N THR A 141 -27.56 12.83 -27.53
CA THR A 141 -28.88 13.42 -27.75
C THR A 141 -29.29 14.16 -26.48
N PRO A 142 -29.60 15.47 -26.56
CA PRO A 142 -30.15 16.16 -25.43
C PRO A 142 -31.57 15.63 -25.17
N GLU A 143 -31.98 15.67 -23.91
CA GLU A 143 -33.35 15.42 -23.43
C GLU A 143 -33.71 13.97 -23.07
N GLN A 144 -33.41 13.56 -21.84
CA GLN A 144 -34.46 13.01 -20.96
C GLN A 144 -34.02 13.03 -19.49
N GLY A 145 -34.72 13.85 -18.70
CA GLY A 145 -34.42 14.09 -17.29
C GLY A 145 -34.68 12.88 -16.39
N CYS A 146 -33.86 12.77 -15.36
CA CYS A 146 -34.04 11.83 -14.25
C CYS A 146 -35.35 12.15 -13.52
N GLY A 147 -36.31 11.22 -13.57
CA GLY A 147 -37.59 11.32 -12.90
C GLY A 147 -37.45 11.17 -11.39
N ARG A 148 -37.63 12.28 -10.68
CA ARG A 148 -38.14 12.45 -9.31
C ARG A 148 -38.31 11.15 -8.49
N THR A 149 -37.46 11.00 -7.48
CA THR A 149 -37.89 11.08 -6.07
C THR A 149 -36.71 11.49 -5.19
N ASP A 150 -36.71 12.78 -4.87
CA ASP A 150 -36.24 13.41 -3.62
C ASP A 150 -34.89 12.96 -3.02
N CYS A 151 -33.79 13.42 -3.62
CA CYS A 151 -32.52 13.58 -2.91
C CYS A 151 -32.08 15.04 -3.06
N CYS A 152 -32.08 15.75 -1.93
CA CYS A 152 -31.49 17.08 -1.71
C CYS A 152 -32.40 18.29 -2.00
N LYS A 153 -33.00 18.83 -0.93
CA LYS A 153 -33.25 20.27 -0.78
C LYS A 153 -32.34 20.83 0.32
N GLU A 154 -31.44 21.73 -0.10
CA GLU A 154 -31.10 23.07 0.44
C GLU A 154 -31.21 23.27 1.97
N ASP A 155 -30.31 23.93 2.72
CA ASP A 155 -29.09 24.73 2.47
C ASP A 155 -28.41 24.87 3.85
N THR A 156 -27.15 24.46 4.04
CA THR A 156 -26.21 25.06 5.02
C THR A 156 -24.80 24.47 4.79
N ASP A 157 -23.82 25.34 4.56
CA ASP A 157 -22.36 25.17 4.61
C ASP A 157 -21.76 23.76 4.53
N CYS A 158 -20.97 23.54 3.47
CA CYS A 158 -20.14 22.36 3.24
C CYS A 158 -19.28 21.99 4.45
N SER A 159 -19.82 21.07 5.26
CA SER A 159 -19.07 20.36 6.29
C SER A 159 -18.09 19.41 5.61
N SER A 160 -16.79 19.61 5.85
CA SER A 160 -15.77 18.59 5.62
C SER A 160 -15.98 17.45 6.61
N SER A 161 -16.96 16.60 6.33
CA SER A 161 -17.27 15.44 7.15
C SER A 161 -16.31 14.32 6.79
N HIS A 162 -15.25 14.23 7.58
CA HIS A 162 -14.75 12.99 8.18
C HIS A 162 -15.55 11.74 7.77
N SER A 163 -15.06 11.04 6.75
CA SER A 163 -15.23 9.60 6.66
C SER A 163 -13.89 8.99 7.07
N SER A 164 -13.65 9.03 8.38
CA SER A 164 -12.64 8.20 9.00
C SER A 164 -12.95 6.76 8.62
N CYS A 165 -12.21 6.18 7.67
CA CYS A 165 -12.14 4.74 7.49
C CYS A 165 -11.31 4.13 8.64
N SER A 166 -11.80 4.37 9.85
CA SER A 166 -11.50 3.63 11.05
C SER A 166 -12.74 2.77 11.26
N THR A 167 -12.56 1.50 11.67
CA THR A 167 -13.64 0.55 12.01
C THR A 167 -14.14 -0.39 10.91
N LEU A 168 -13.23 -1.09 10.20
CA LEU A 168 -13.56 -2.40 9.61
C LEU A 168 -12.79 -3.55 10.28
N LEU A 169 -12.46 -3.42 11.57
CA LEU A 169 -11.73 -4.43 12.34
C LEU A 169 -12.33 -4.65 13.72
N HIS A 170 -13.65 -4.69 13.82
CA HIS A 170 -14.30 -5.26 15.00
C HIS A 170 -15.39 -6.21 14.55
N SER A 171 -14.94 -7.35 14.04
CA SER A 171 -15.76 -8.54 13.91
C SER A 171 -14.81 -9.72 14.04
N HIS A 172 -14.45 -10.06 15.28
CA HIS A 172 -13.77 -11.31 15.59
C HIS A 172 -14.83 -12.37 15.85
N PRO A 173 -15.05 -13.35 14.96
CA PRO A 173 -15.82 -14.54 15.28
C PRO A 173 -14.94 -15.52 16.06
N ALA A 174 -15.53 -16.15 17.08
CA ALA A 174 -15.04 -17.24 17.93
C ALA A 174 -13.60 -17.73 17.63
N GLY A 175 -12.63 -17.24 18.39
CA GLY A 175 -11.25 -17.70 18.42
C GLY A 175 -10.46 -16.89 19.44
N GLN A 176 -9.51 -17.53 20.10
CA GLN A 176 -8.77 -16.91 21.20
C GLN A 176 -8.05 -15.64 20.73
N SER A 177 -8.12 -14.59 21.54
CA SER A 177 -7.43 -13.33 21.28
C SER A 177 -5.93 -13.45 21.58
N LEU A 178 -5.10 -12.58 21.00
CA LEU A 178 -3.66 -12.57 21.30
C LEU A 178 -3.39 -12.35 22.80
N GLU A 179 -4.22 -11.54 23.47
CA GLU A 179 -4.11 -11.29 24.91
C GLU A 179 -4.39 -12.55 25.74
N GLU A 180 -5.36 -13.37 25.33
CA GLU A 180 -5.64 -14.65 25.98
C GLU A 180 -4.47 -15.62 25.82
N LEU A 181 -3.89 -15.70 24.63
CA LEU A 181 -2.72 -16.55 24.37
C LEU A 181 -1.48 -16.08 25.16
N LEU A 182 -1.26 -14.77 25.26
CA LEU A 182 -0.18 -14.20 26.07
C LEU A 182 -0.37 -14.51 27.55
N ARG A 183 -1.59 -14.35 28.08
CA ARG A 183 -1.92 -14.66 29.47
C ARG A 183 -1.74 -16.16 29.77
N TRP A 184 -2.13 -17.03 28.85
CA TRP A 184 -1.91 -18.46 28.98
C TRP A 184 -0.41 -18.81 29.00
N CYS A 185 0.38 -18.21 28.10
CA CYS A 185 1.84 -18.35 28.11
C CYS A 185 2.47 -17.91 29.44
N MET A 186 2.03 -16.77 29.99
CA MET A 186 2.50 -16.31 31.31
C MET A 186 2.15 -17.31 32.43
N SER A 187 0.95 -17.91 32.43
CA SER A 187 0.57 -18.94 33.42
C SER A 187 1.52 -20.12 33.37
N ILE A 188 1.82 -20.62 32.16
CA ILE A 188 2.75 -21.74 31.97
C ILE A 188 4.15 -21.38 32.48
N VAL A 189 4.63 -20.16 32.20
CA VAL A 189 5.95 -19.70 32.67
C VAL A 189 6.02 -19.66 34.20
N VAL A 190 4.95 -19.24 34.87
CA VAL A 190 4.84 -19.26 36.34
C VAL A 190 4.82 -20.69 36.88
N GLU A 191 4.02 -21.57 36.27
CA GLU A 191 3.91 -23.00 36.67
C GLU A 191 5.24 -23.73 36.53
N LEU A 192 6.03 -23.41 35.51
CA LEU A 192 7.36 -23.97 35.27
C LEU A 192 8.47 -23.37 36.15
N GLY A 193 8.17 -22.33 36.95
CA GLY A 193 9.15 -21.65 37.79
C GLY A 193 10.28 -20.97 37.01
N LEU A 194 9.98 -20.50 35.80
CA LEU A 194 10.96 -19.86 34.92
C LEU A 194 11.28 -18.41 35.34
N PRO A 195 12.42 -17.84 34.88
CA PRO A 195 12.89 -16.52 35.33
C PRO A 195 11.88 -15.39 35.10
N GLU A 196 11.79 -14.46 36.06
CA GLU A 196 10.91 -13.26 35.98
C GLU A 196 11.20 -12.38 34.75
N GLY A 197 12.44 -12.38 34.25
CA GLY A 197 12.79 -11.67 33.01
C GLY A 197 11.96 -12.12 31.80
N LEU A 198 11.55 -13.38 31.75
CA LEU A 198 10.69 -13.91 30.70
C LEU A 198 9.25 -13.41 30.83
N LEU A 199 8.73 -13.30 32.07
CA LEU A 199 7.42 -12.71 32.34
C LEU A 199 7.37 -11.24 31.94
N HIS A 200 8.41 -10.48 32.28
CA HIS A 200 8.52 -9.08 31.88
C HIS A 200 8.58 -8.95 30.35
N HIS A 201 9.29 -9.84 29.65
CA HIS A 201 9.30 -9.86 28.19
C HIS A 201 7.90 -10.10 27.61
N LEU A 202 7.14 -11.07 28.13
CA LEU A 202 5.76 -11.33 27.70
C LEU A 202 4.82 -10.14 27.97
N GLN A 203 5.04 -9.40 29.07
CA GLN A 203 4.30 -8.16 29.37
C GLN A 203 4.69 -7.01 28.43
N GLN A 204 5.94 -6.95 27.97
CA GLN A 204 6.35 -6.01 26.93
C GLN A 204 5.69 -6.33 25.58
N ILE A 205 5.49 -7.61 25.26
CA ILE A 205 4.78 -8.02 24.04
C ILE A 205 3.31 -7.58 24.11
N SER A 206 2.64 -7.76 25.26
CA SER A 206 1.25 -7.34 25.41
C SER A 206 1.08 -5.82 25.32
N THR A 207 1.95 -5.05 25.96
CA THR A 207 1.90 -3.58 25.94
C THR A 207 2.30 -2.98 24.60
N SER A 208 3.27 -3.57 23.89
CA SER A 208 3.70 -3.10 22.57
C SER A 208 2.76 -3.46 21.43
N GLY A 209 2.02 -4.56 21.54
CA GLY A 209 0.98 -4.94 20.58
C GLY A 209 -0.29 -4.08 20.65
N LEU A 210 -0.56 -3.46 21.81
CA LEU A 210 -1.79 -2.70 22.07
C LEU A 210 -1.70 -1.20 21.77
N ARG A 211 -0.52 -0.66 21.46
CA ARG A 211 -0.36 0.77 21.24
C ARG A 211 -0.71 1.09 19.77
N PRO A 212 -1.89 1.67 19.46
CA PRO A 212 -2.11 2.24 18.14
C PRO A 212 -1.01 3.28 17.92
N GLY A 213 -0.26 3.11 16.83
CA GLY A 213 0.87 3.98 16.52
C GLY A 213 0.46 5.43 16.67
N GLY A 214 1.12 6.13 17.60
CA GLY A 214 0.90 7.55 17.79
C GLY A 214 1.03 8.25 16.44
N THR A 215 0.04 9.07 16.14
CA THR A 215 0.05 10.08 15.09
C THR A 215 1.18 11.07 15.40
N GLY A 216 2.42 10.67 15.12
CA GLY A 216 3.52 11.60 14.93
C GLY A 216 3.36 12.21 13.55
N CYS A 217 2.44 13.15 13.40
CA CYS A 217 2.59 14.16 12.37
C CYS A 217 3.89 14.90 12.70
N PRO A 218 4.90 14.94 11.81
CA PRO A 218 5.96 15.91 11.97
C PRO A 218 5.29 17.30 11.90
N SER A 219 5.39 18.05 13.00
CA SER A 219 5.04 19.46 13.01
C SER A 219 5.79 20.14 11.86
N ALA A 220 5.04 20.79 10.97
CA ALA A 220 5.59 21.69 9.98
C ALA A 220 6.16 22.91 10.69
N SER A 221 7.38 22.78 11.20
CA SER A 221 8.12 23.89 11.82
C SER A 221 9.60 23.54 11.87
N GLU A 222 10.26 23.45 10.71
CA GLU A 222 11.70 23.70 10.55
C GLU A 222 12.09 23.57 9.06
N ILE A 223 11.70 24.56 8.27
CA ILE A 223 12.46 24.95 7.07
C ILE A 223 12.57 26.47 7.15
N THR A 224 13.48 26.96 8.00
CA THR A 224 14.05 28.30 7.82
C THR A 224 15.09 28.19 6.71
N VAL A 225 14.84 28.93 5.65
CA VAL A 225 15.78 29.17 4.56
C VAL A 225 16.86 30.10 5.10
N ASP A 226 18.11 29.65 5.07
CA ASP A 226 19.29 30.52 4.95
C ASP A 226 19.85 30.34 3.54
#